data_AF-A0A9W5TLV9-F1
#
_entry.id   AF-A0A9W5TLV9-F1
#
_cell.length_a   1.000
_cell.length_b   1.000
_cell.length_c   1.000
_cell.angle_alpha   90.00
_cell.angle_beta   90.00
_cell.angle_gamma   90.00
#
_symmetry.space_group_name_H-M   'P 1'
#
loop_
_entity.id
_entity.type
_entity.pdbx_description
1 polymer ?
#
loop_
_entity_poly.entity_id
_entity_poly.type
_entity_poly.pdbx_seq_one_letter_code
_entity_poly.pdbx_strand_id
1 'polypeptide(L)'
;MSFCRSALVTVGAREASCTLHPAATTALAVSAVNVAISVLISCPVTTRKFAPGTLADLSAGQWLTALVTREPSLARRLFDRVEPVHAVTYFAPEARTTFDRLGMRGFWMGYFAARSAPLGRVPAEIVTAAFYNFTPERVAKSLSGAWSVISPSDALRAREQSAAAALRRCGVDDDEAGVAAELAMKAATGAEVGGRTLYAANRALEWPQDPVARLWQATTLLREHRGDGHVAVLTSLGVSGRECNVLHAAAERVPEEMIKRSRDYDDAQWELHREALRKRGLLDTAGVLTEAGRELKQHLEDTTDALALPALAALDDSEVEELFRTLTPITRKVVAAGDIPAATPMGLSRADLDDDSAHLG
;
A
#
# COMPACT_ATOMS: atom_id res chain seq x y z
N MET A 1 40.76 -18.64 -24.02
CA MET A 1 41.71 -18.25 -22.96
C MET A 1 40.92 -18.13 -21.65
N SER A 2 41.31 -18.94 -20.66
CA SER A 2 40.63 -19.31 -19.39
C SER A 2 40.20 -18.10 -18.54
N PHE A 3 38.93 -17.92 -18.16
CA PHE A 3 38.14 -18.50 -17.04
C PHE A 3 38.69 -18.27 -15.61
N CYS A 4 37.99 -17.41 -14.86
CA CYS A 4 37.99 -17.27 -13.40
C CYS A 4 37.50 -18.56 -12.71
N ARG A 5 38.15 -18.98 -11.63
CA ARG A 5 37.65 -20.03 -10.72
C ARG A 5 37.71 -19.57 -9.26
N SER A 6 36.51 -19.56 -8.68
CA SER A 6 36.09 -19.75 -7.29
C SER A 6 37.15 -20.10 -6.25
N ALA A 7 37.24 -19.28 -5.20
CA ALA A 7 37.78 -19.66 -3.90
C ALA A 7 36.63 -20.21 -3.02
N LEU A 8 36.42 -21.54 -3.09
CA LEU A 8 35.73 -22.28 -2.04
C LEU A 8 36.71 -22.50 -0.89
N VAL A 9 36.42 -21.94 0.27
CA VAL A 9 37.12 -22.29 1.52
C VAL A 9 36.58 -23.65 1.97
N THR A 10 37.42 -24.68 1.85
CA THR A 10 37.22 -26.01 2.39
C THR A 10 37.35 -25.98 3.92
N VAL A 11 36.24 -26.15 4.64
CA VAL A 11 36.28 -26.59 6.05
C VAL A 11 36.22 -28.11 6.05
N GLY A 12 37.30 -28.74 6.49
CA GLY A 12 37.44 -30.19 6.54
C GLY A 12 36.41 -30.84 7.46
N ALA A 13 35.62 -31.77 6.91
CA ALA A 13 34.82 -32.68 7.70
C ALA A 13 35.74 -33.70 8.38
N ARG A 14 35.88 -33.60 9.70
CA ARG A 14 36.23 -34.76 10.54
C ARG A 14 34.91 -35.38 10.99
N GLU A 15 34.70 -36.64 10.62
CA GLU A 15 33.61 -37.46 11.13
C GLU A 15 33.73 -37.58 12.65
N ALA A 16 32.86 -36.88 13.36
CA ALA A 16 32.49 -37.18 14.73
C ALA A 16 31.00 -37.49 14.70
N SER A 17 30.66 -38.78 14.82
CA SER A 17 29.30 -39.25 15.02
C SER A 17 28.82 -38.73 16.37
N CYS A 18 28.05 -37.64 16.33
CA CYS A 18 27.33 -37.10 17.48
C CYS A 18 25.89 -36.88 17.01
N THR A 19 24.99 -37.71 17.50
CA THR A 19 23.54 -37.58 17.28
C THR A 19 23.07 -36.26 17.88
N LEU A 20 22.86 -35.25 17.05
CA LEU A 20 22.32 -33.95 17.45
C LEU A 20 20.80 -34.05 17.64
N HIS A 21 20.34 -33.62 18.82
CA HIS A 21 18.94 -33.54 19.21
C HIS A 21 18.21 -32.41 18.43
N PRO A 22 16.93 -32.55 18.04
CA PRO A 22 16.24 -31.60 17.15
C PRO A 22 16.16 -30.16 17.67
N ALA A 23 16.30 -29.96 18.98
CA ALA A 23 16.30 -28.64 19.61
C ALA A 23 17.58 -27.80 19.32
N ALA A 24 18.70 -28.44 18.98
CA ALA A 24 19.96 -27.75 18.72
C ALA A 24 20.00 -27.08 17.32
N THR A 25 19.27 -27.64 16.35
CA THR A 25 19.19 -27.12 14.98
C THR A 25 18.33 -25.86 14.90
N THR A 26 17.32 -25.73 15.77
CA THR A 26 16.47 -24.54 15.86
C THR A 26 17.19 -23.34 16.49
N ALA A 27 18.08 -23.58 17.47
CA ALA A 27 18.81 -22.51 18.15
C ALA A 27 19.89 -21.85 17.27
N LEU A 28 20.56 -22.62 16.40
CA LEU A 28 21.57 -22.10 15.46
C LEU A 28 20.95 -21.24 14.34
N ALA A 29 19.74 -21.59 13.87
CA ALA A 29 19.02 -20.82 12.86
C ALA A 29 18.53 -19.45 13.41
N VAL A 30 18.04 -19.42 14.66
CA VAL A 30 17.62 -18.17 15.32
C VAL A 30 18.82 -17.24 15.60
N SER A 31 19.99 -17.80 15.93
CA SER A 31 21.20 -17.02 16.17
C SER A 31 21.77 -16.40 14.87
N ALA A 32 21.67 -17.08 13.72
CA ALA A 32 22.16 -16.55 12.45
C ALA A 32 21.31 -15.39 11.91
N VAL A 33 19.98 -15.46 12.08
CA VAL A 33 19.05 -14.39 11.68
C VAL A 33 19.24 -13.12 12.54
N ASN A 34 19.43 -13.28 13.85
CA ASN A 34 19.67 -12.14 14.75
C ASN A 34 21.02 -11.45 14.50
N VAL A 35 22.05 -12.19 14.07
CA VAL A 35 23.36 -11.61 13.70
C VAL A 35 23.26 -10.82 12.40
N ALA A 36 22.54 -11.30 11.38
CA ALA A 36 22.39 -10.58 10.11
C ALA A 36 21.65 -9.24 10.27
N ILE A 37 20.59 -9.18 11.08
CA ILE A 37 19.86 -7.94 11.38
C ILE A 37 20.73 -6.97 12.20
N SER A 38 21.49 -7.48 13.17
CA SER A 38 22.36 -6.66 14.01
C SER A 38 23.55 -6.06 13.25
N VAL A 39 24.09 -6.75 12.24
CA VAL A 39 25.21 -6.27 11.41
C VAL A 39 24.82 -5.09 10.51
N LEU A 40 23.57 -5.02 10.05
CA LEU A 40 23.07 -3.88 9.27
C LEU A 40 22.72 -2.67 10.14
N ILE A 41 22.27 -2.88 11.38
CA ILE A 41 21.89 -1.80 12.32
C ILE A 41 23.10 -1.24 13.09
N SER A 42 24.14 -2.05 13.31
CA SER A 42 25.27 -1.71 14.20
C SER A 42 26.58 -1.48 13.45
N CYS A 43 26.56 -0.81 12.31
CA CYS A 43 27.81 -0.32 11.71
C CYS A 43 28.20 0.98 12.43
N PRO A 44 29.24 0.99 13.29
CA PRO A 44 29.64 2.22 13.98
C PRO A 44 30.11 3.22 12.92
N VAL A 45 29.51 4.40 12.93
CA VAL A 45 29.98 5.56 12.14
C VAL A 45 31.40 5.89 12.63
N THR A 46 32.40 5.31 11.97
CA THR A 46 33.76 5.80 12.08
C THR A 46 33.78 7.13 11.34
N THR A 47 34.03 8.21 12.06
CA THR A 47 34.25 9.56 11.52
C THR A 47 35.49 9.56 10.64
N ARG A 48 35.40 9.01 9.42
CA ARG A 48 36.26 9.44 8.32
C ARG A 48 35.75 10.81 7.90
N LYS A 49 36.57 11.83 8.08
CA LYS A 49 36.38 13.13 7.43
C LYS A 49 36.24 12.86 5.93
N PHE A 50 35.03 12.92 5.41
CA PHE A 50 34.81 13.02 3.98
C PHE A 50 35.42 14.35 3.52
N ALA A 51 36.31 14.29 2.53
CA ALA A 51 36.81 15.49 1.87
C ALA A 51 35.61 16.27 1.30
N PRO A 52 35.62 17.61 1.28
CA PRO A 52 34.56 18.40 0.68
C PRO A 52 34.65 18.23 -0.84
N GLY A 53 33.90 17.25 -1.34
CA GLY A 53 33.83 16.87 -2.75
C GLY A 53 32.51 16.14 -2.98
N THR A 54 31.49 16.93 -3.33
CA THR A 54 30.27 16.55 -4.07
C THR A 54 29.46 15.34 -3.57
N LEU A 55 28.68 15.56 -2.51
CA LEU A 55 27.39 14.87 -2.31
C LEU A 55 26.32 15.29 -3.35
N ALA A 56 26.61 16.31 -4.18
CA ALA A 56 25.70 16.79 -5.23
C ALA A 56 25.44 15.73 -6.33
N ASP A 57 26.35 14.77 -6.51
CA ASP A 57 26.25 13.72 -7.55
C ASP A 57 25.41 12.51 -7.11
N LEU A 58 24.97 12.46 -5.85
CA LEU A 58 24.10 11.38 -5.34
C LEU A 58 22.60 11.70 -5.47
N SER A 59 22.25 12.87 -6.02
CA SER A 59 20.87 13.32 -6.22
C SER A 59 20.15 12.60 -7.37
N ALA A 60 20.87 11.84 -8.19
CA ALA A 60 20.34 11.21 -9.40
C ALA A 60 20.08 9.71 -9.21
N GLY A 61 19.19 9.30 -8.28
CA GLY A 61 18.35 8.08 -8.34
C GLY A 61 18.92 6.70 -8.76
N GLN A 62 20.23 6.54 -8.96
CA GLN A 62 20.83 5.45 -9.75
C GLN A 62 20.99 4.13 -8.98
N TRP A 63 20.59 4.09 -7.71
CA TRP A 63 20.65 2.87 -6.91
C TRP A 63 19.44 1.94 -7.11
N LEU A 64 18.40 2.38 -7.83
CA LEU A 64 17.11 1.67 -7.88
C LEU A 64 16.78 0.90 -9.16
N THR A 65 17.48 1.07 -10.30
CA THR A 65 16.96 0.48 -11.55
C THR A 65 18.05 0.15 -12.57
N ALA A 66 18.30 -1.15 -12.74
CA ALA A 66 18.74 -1.68 -14.03
C ALA A 66 17.64 -2.62 -14.53
N LEU A 67 16.76 -2.11 -15.41
CA LEU A 67 15.90 -2.78 -16.40
C LEU A 67 14.71 -1.84 -16.72
N VAL A 68 14.69 -1.26 -17.92
CA VAL A 68 13.66 -0.37 -18.49
C VAL A 68 13.17 0.72 -17.51
N THR A 69 13.80 1.89 -17.51
CA THR A 69 13.38 3.00 -16.64
C THR A 69 12.11 3.66 -17.19
N ARG A 70 10.96 3.07 -16.87
CA ARG A 70 9.65 3.75 -16.95
C ARG A 70 9.64 4.91 -15.97
N GLU A 71 8.96 6.00 -16.30
CA GLU A 71 8.82 7.15 -15.40
C GLU A 71 7.92 6.79 -14.19
N PRO A 72 8.27 7.20 -12.95
CA PRO A 72 7.44 6.95 -11.77
C PRO A 72 5.99 7.43 -11.88
N SER A 73 5.74 8.49 -12.67
CA SER A 73 4.40 9.01 -12.93
C SER A 73 3.46 7.96 -13.54
N LEU A 74 3.97 6.93 -14.22
CA LEU A 74 3.17 5.81 -14.70
C LEU A 74 2.44 5.09 -13.56
N ALA A 75 3.10 4.91 -12.42
CA ALA A 75 2.49 4.27 -11.24
C ALA A 75 1.37 5.14 -10.65
N ARG A 76 1.50 6.47 -10.70
CA ARG A 76 0.42 7.40 -10.35
C ARG A 76 -0.78 7.25 -11.26
N ARG A 77 -0.54 7.24 -12.57
CA ARG A 77 -1.62 7.11 -13.57
C ARG A 77 -2.33 5.78 -13.47
N LEU A 78 -1.60 4.71 -13.15
CA LEU A 78 -2.20 3.41 -12.83
C LEU A 78 -3.03 3.46 -11.54
N PHE A 79 -2.50 4.11 -10.50
CA PHE A 79 -3.22 4.30 -9.23
C PHE A 79 -4.60 4.93 -9.43
N ASP A 80 -4.69 5.98 -10.26
CA ASP A 80 -5.95 6.67 -10.57
C ASP A 80 -6.99 5.77 -11.29
N ARG A 81 -6.55 4.64 -11.87
CA ARG A 81 -7.40 3.64 -12.52
C ARG A 81 -7.75 2.46 -11.60
N VAL A 82 -6.79 1.95 -10.83
CA VAL A 82 -7.04 0.80 -9.93
C VAL A 82 -7.84 1.18 -8.69
N GLU A 83 -7.59 2.37 -8.13
CA GLU A 83 -8.16 2.75 -6.83
C GLU A 83 -9.69 2.90 -6.88
N PRO A 84 -10.32 3.51 -7.92
CA PRO A 84 -11.78 3.52 -7.99
C PRO A 84 -12.39 2.13 -8.06
N VAL A 85 -11.80 1.21 -8.83
CA VAL A 85 -12.27 -0.18 -8.95
C VAL A 85 -12.19 -0.89 -7.60
N HIS A 86 -11.11 -0.71 -6.85
CA HIS A 86 -10.99 -1.24 -5.49
C HIS A 86 -11.99 -0.60 -4.52
N ALA A 87 -12.13 0.73 -4.56
CA ALA A 87 -12.83 1.55 -3.57
C ALA A 87 -14.33 1.30 -3.49
N VAL A 88 -14.95 0.62 -4.46
CA VAL A 88 -16.36 0.19 -4.36
C VAL A 88 -16.65 -0.57 -3.07
N THR A 89 -15.66 -1.31 -2.54
CA THR A 89 -15.79 -2.05 -1.27
C THR A 89 -16.03 -1.14 -0.05
N TYR A 90 -15.68 0.15 -0.14
CA TYR A 90 -15.86 1.12 0.94
C TYR A 90 -17.11 1.98 0.79
N PHE A 91 -17.53 2.25 -0.45
CA PHE A 91 -18.55 3.28 -0.71
C PHE A 91 -19.84 2.73 -1.31
N ALA A 92 -19.78 1.61 -2.03
CA ALA A 92 -20.95 1.07 -2.70
C ALA A 92 -21.98 0.52 -1.69
N PRO A 93 -23.29 0.69 -1.96
CA PRO A 93 -24.35 0.20 -1.06
C PRO A 93 -24.30 -1.31 -0.84
N GLU A 94 -23.80 -2.10 -1.79
CA GLU A 94 -23.67 -3.56 -1.69
C GLU A 94 -22.79 -3.97 -0.50
N ALA A 95 -21.63 -3.34 -0.35
CA ALA A 95 -20.69 -3.66 0.71
C ALA A 95 -21.31 -3.35 2.07
N ARG A 96 -21.86 -2.14 2.22
CA ARG A 96 -22.50 -1.72 3.46
C ARG A 96 -23.68 -2.63 3.84
N THR A 97 -24.58 -2.87 2.89
CA THR A 97 -25.76 -3.71 3.12
C THR A 97 -25.37 -5.14 3.48
N THR A 98 -24.31 -5.67 2.88
CA THR A 98 -23.80 -7.01 3.18
C THR A 98 -23.31 -7.10 4.61
N PHE A 99 -22.45 -6.19 5.05
CA PHE A 99 -21.93 -6.21 6.43
C PHE A 99 -23.00 -5.90 7.48
N ASP A 100 -23.94 -5.00 7.19
CA ASP A 100 -25.08 -4.73 8.07
C ASP A 100 -25.94 -6.01 8.28
N ARG A 101 -26.22 -6.77 7.21
CA ARG A 101 -26.97 -8.05 7.29
C ARG A 101 -26.22 -9.13 8.04
N LEU A 102 -24.89 -9.11 8.01
CA LEU A 102 -24.03 -10.02 8.77
C LEU A 102 -23.90 -9.63 10.24
N GLY A 103 -24.61 -8.57 10.69
CA GLY A 103 -24.65 -8.14 12.09
C GLY A 103 -23.53 -7.15 12.48
N MET A 104 -22.79 -6.61 11.51
CA MET A 104 -21.80 -5.56 11.80
C MET A 104 -22.49 -4.27 12.18
N ARG A 105 -22.03 -3.66 13.28
CA ARG A 105 -22.62 -2.44 13.82
C ARG A 105 -21.94 -1.21 13.24
N GLY A 106 -22.67 -0.53 12.36
CA GLY A 106 -22.23 0.72 11.75
C GLY A 106 -21.05 0.52 10.79
N PHE A 107 -20.66 1.61 10.15
CA PHE A 107 -19.70 1.59 9.05
C PHE A 107 -18.33 1.02 9.45
N TRP A 108 -17.76 1.51 10.57
CA TRP A 108 -16.38 1.21 10.91
C TRP A 108 -16.12 -0.25 11.27
N MET A 109 -17.07 -0.92 11.91
CA MET A 109 -16.91 -2.33 12.28
C MET A 109 -16.76 -3.21 11.04
N GLY A 110 -17.62 -3.01 10.03
CA GLY A 110 -17.53 -3.67 8.73
C GLY A 110 -16.25 -3.29 7.97
N TYR A 111 -15.92 -2.00 7.91
CA TYR A 111 -14.70 -1.49 7.24
C TYR A 111 -13.43 -2.16 7.78
N PHE A 112 -13.22 -2.12 9.10
CA PHE A 112 -12.02 -2.67 9.73
C PHE A 112 -11.98 -4.19 9.63
N ALA A 113 -13.11 -4.88 9.85
CA ALA A 113 -13.18 -6.33 9.68
C ALA A 113 -12.86 -6.74 8.24
N ALA A 114 -13.51 -6.15 7.24
CA ALA A 114 -13.32 -6.50 5.82
C ALA A 114 -11.87 -6.29 5.34
N ARG A 115 -11.29 -5.12 5.66
CA ARG A 115 -9.95 -4.75 5.18
C ARG A 115 -8.84 -5.49 5.94
N SER A 116 -9.03 -5.78 7.23
CA SER A 116 -8.02 -6.51 8.04
C SER A 116 -8.17 -8.04 7.98
N ALA A 117 -9.27 -8.57 7.45
CA ALA A 117 -9.50 -10.02 7.35
C ALA A 117 -8.36 -10.85 6.72
N PRO A 118 -7.57 -10.37 5.74
CA PRO A 118 -6.41 -11.09 5.22
C PRO A 118 -5.34 -11.38 6.27
N LEU A 119 -5.24 -10.56 7.32
CA LEU A 119 -4.33 -10.77 8.45
C LEU A 119 -4.84 -11.87 9.41
N GLY A 120 -6.10 -12.29 9.27
CA GLY A 120 -6.77 -13.17 10.23
C GLY A 120 -7.11 -12.49 11.55
N ARG A 121 -7.22 -13.28 12.62
CA ARG A 121 -7.54 -12.79 13.97
C ARG A 121 -6.27 -12.33 14.68
N VAL A 122 -5.82 -11.11 14.40
CA VAL A 122 -4.66 -10.49 15.05
C VAL A 122 -5.09 -9.48 16.13
N PRO A 123 -4.21 -9.16 17.10
CA PRO A 123 -4.42 -8.06 18.03
C PRO A 123 -4.63 -6.72 17.30
N ALA A 124 -5.38 -5.80 17.92
CA ALA A 124 -5.72 -4.51 17.32
C ALA A 124 -4.49 -3.63 17.04
N GLU A 125 -3.40 -3.84 17.76
CA GLU A 125 -2.12 -3.15 17.60
C GLU A 125 -1.48 -3.45 16.23
N ILE A 126 -1.60 -4.69 15.75
CA ILE A 126 -1.12 -5.09 14.41
C ILE A 126 -1.92 -4.37 13.33
N VAL A 127 -3.25 -4.31 13.50
CA VAL A 127 -4.11 -3.57 12.57
C VAL A 127 -3.84 -2.07 12.64
N THR A 128 -3.59 -1.52 13.84
CA THR A 128 -3.26 -0.11 14.04
C THR A 128 -1.97 0.27 13.31
N ALA A 129 -0.94 -0.58 13.37
CA ALA A 129 0.31 -0.35 12.65
C ALA A 129 0.10 -0.31 11.13
N ALA A 130 -0.69 -1.25 10.57
CA ALA A 130 -0.99 -1.29 9.14
C ALA A 130 -1.95 -0.19 8.68
N PHE A 131 -2.89 0.22 9.54
CA PHE A 131 -3.91 1.24 9.26
C PHE A 131 -3.42 2.60 9.77
N TYR A 132 -2.21 2.95 9.34
CA TYR A 132 -1.32 3.96 9.93
C TYR A 132 -1.98 5.31 10.26
N ASN A 133 -2.95 5.77 9.45
CA ASN A 133 -3.59 7.07 9.61
C ASN A 133 -4.79 7.10 10.58
N PHE A 134 -5.16 5.97 11.18
CA PHE A 134 -6.23 5.88 12.18
C PHE A 134 -5.70 5.98 13.62
N THR A 135 -6.57 6.38 14.55
CA THR A 135 -6.24 6.33 15.98
C THR A 135 -6.28 4.88 16.48
N PRO A 136 -5.39 4.47 17.41
CA PRO A 136 -5.45 3.17 18.05
C PRO A 136 -6.83 2.86 18.66
N GLU A 137 -7.48 3.87 19.26
CA GLU A 137 -8.79 3.75 19.89
C GLU A 137 -9.89 3.43 18.88
N ARG A 138 -9.85 4.05 17.69
CA ARG A 138 -10.81 3.77 16.60
C ARG A 138 -10.67 2.33 16.11
N VAL A 139 -9.43 1.87 15.92
CA VAL A 139 -9.16 0.50 15.48
C VAL A 139 -9.63 -0.51 16.54
N ALA A 140 -9.21 -0.33 17.79
CA ALA A 140 -9.57 -1.20 18.90
C ALA A 140 -11.10 -1.27 19.11
N LYS A 141 -11.79 -0.11 19.11
CA LYS A 141 -13.24 -0.04 19.23
C LYS A 141 -13.96 -0.77 18.09
N SER A 142 -13.45 -0.64 16.87
CA SER A 142 -14.10 -1.22 15.68
C SER A 142 -13.91 -2.72 15.58
N LEU A 143 -12.77 -3.25 16.03
CA LEU A 143 -12.49 -4.68 16.03
C LEU A 143 -12.99 -5.40 17.30
N SER A 144 -13.30 -4.67 18.36
CA SER A 144 -13.86 -5.23 19.60
C SER A 144 -15.15 -6.00 19.30
N GLY A 145 -15.09 -7.32 19.47
CA GLY A 145 -16.21 -8.23 19.19
C GLY A 145 -16.51 -8.49 17.71
N ALA A 146 -15.79 -7.88 16.76
CA ALA A 146 -16.01 -8.08 15.32
C ALA A 146 -15.86 -9.56 14.92
N TRP A 147 -14.82 -10.20 15.44
CA TRP A 147 -14.55 -11.61 15.15
C TRP A 147 -15.46 -12.61 15.89
N SER A 148 -16.28 -12.12 16.83
CA SER A 148 -17.37 -12.89 17.43
C SER A 148 -18.65 -12.85 16.59
N VAL A 149 -18.79 -11.83 15.73
CA VAL A 149 -19.91 -11.68 14.80
C VAL A 149 -19.64 -12.40 13.48
N ILE A 150 -18.42 -12.28 12.96
CA ILE A 150 -18.02 -12.90 11.69
C ILE A 150 -16.67 -13.61 11.82
N SER A 151 -16.43 -14.66 11.04
CA SER A 151 -15.09 -15.19 10.84
C SER A 151 -14.31 -14.34 9.83
N PRO A 152 -12.96 -14.28 9.87
CA PRO A 152 -12.20 -13.64 8.81
C PRO A 152 -12.51 -14.19 7.41
N SER A 153 -12.69 -15.51 7.27
CA SER A 153 -13.03 -16.13 5.99
C SER A 153 -14.39 -15.71 5.45
N ASP A 154 -15.41 -15.58 6.32
CA ASP A 154 -16.72 -15.07 5.91
C ASP A 154 -16.65 -13.57 5.57
N ALA A 155 -15.83 -12.79 6.27
CA ALA A 155 -15.58 -11.38 5.92
C ALA A 155 -14.89 -11.23 4.55
N LEU A 156 -13.93 -12.10 4.24
CA LEU A 156 -13.28 -12.17 2.92
C LEU A 156 -14.29 -12.52 1.82
N ARG A 157 -15.15 -13.52 2.05
CA ARG A 157 -16.20 -13.88 1.10
C ARG A 157 -17.20 -12.75 0.89
N ALA A 158 -17.61 -12.09 1.97
CA ALA A 158 -18.56 -10.99 1.94
C ALA A 158 -18.01 -9.77 1.16
N ARG A 159 -16.76 -9.36 1.40
CA ARG A 159 -16.15 -8.22 0.68
C ARG A 159 -15.95 -8.54 -0.80
N GLU A 160 -15.57 -9.77 -1.15
CA GLU A 160 -15.40 -10.21 -2.54
C GLU A 160 -16.73 -10.17 -3.29
N GLN A 161 -17.76 -10.84 -2.75
CA GLN A 161 -19.08 -10.92 -3.38
C GLN A 161 -19.73 -9.54 -3.52
N SER A 162 -19.65 -8.71 -2.49
CA SER A 162 -20.25 -7.38 -2.52
C SER A 162 -19.51 -6.41 -3.44
N ALA A 163 -18.19 -6.51 -3.55
CA ALA A 163 -17.42 -5.72 -4.50
C ALA A 163 -17.71 -6.14 -5.95
N ALA A 164 -17.75 -7.44 -6.24
CA ALA A 164 -18.10 -7.94 -7.56
C ALA A 164 -19.53 -7.53 -7.98
N ALA A 165 -20.49 -7.59 -7.04
CA ALA A 165 -21.85 -7.12 -7.28
C ALA A 165 -21.91 -5.61 -7.58
N ALA A 166 -21.14 -4.79 -6.84
CA ALA A 166 -21.06 -3.35 -7.09
C ALA A 166 -20.46 -3.04 -8.48
N LEU A 167 -19.36 -3.70 -8.86
CA LEU A 167 -18.75 -3.52 -10.18
C LEU A 167 -19.70 -3.90 -11.32
N ARG A 168 -20.44 -5.00 -11.17
CA ARG A 168 -21.48 -5.40 -12.14
C ARG A 168 -22.60 -4.38 -12.24
N ARG A 169 -23.05 -3.79 -11.12
CA ARG A 169 -24.04 -2.70 -11.16
C ARG A 169 -23.52 -1.47 -11.91
N CYS A 170 -22.22 -1.18 -11.80
CA CYS A 170 -21.59 -0.12 -12.59
C CYS A 170 -21.52 -0.43 -14.10
N GLY A 171 -21.86 -1.66 -14.52
CA GLY A 171 -21.87 -2.10 -15.91
C GLY A 171 -20.57 -2.76 -16.37
N VAL A 172 -19.75 -3.25 -15.43
CA VAL A 172 -18.58 -4.08 -15.74
C VAL A 172 -19.05 -5.51 -16.01
N ASP A 173 -18.82 -6.00 -17.22
CA ASP A 173 -19.13 -7.38 -17.58
C ASP A 173 -17.92 -8.32 -17.43
N ASP A 174 -18.16 -9.61 -17.59
CA ASP A 174 -17.17 -10.66 -17.35
C ASP A 174 -16.03 -10.65 -18.40
N ASP A 175 -16.33 -10.30 -19.65
CA ASP A 175 -15.36 -10.29 -20.76
C ASP A 175 -14.40 -9.09 -20.62
N GLU A 176 -14.95 -7.90 -20.36
CA GLU A 176 -14.16 -6.71 -20.05
C GLU A 176 -13.28 -6.91 -18.81
N ALA A 177 -13.84 -7.50 -17.76
CA ALA A 177 -13.10 -7.78 -16.54
C ALA A 177 -12.00 -8.82 -16.76
N GLY A 178 -12.22 -9.82 -17.61
CA GLY A 178 -11.28 -10.91 -17.87
C GLY A 178 -9.91 -10.44 -18.31
N VAL A 179 -9.84 -9.61 -19.36
CA VAL A 179 -8.55 -9.13 -19.90
C VAL A 179 -7.82 -8.25 -18.89
N ALA A 180 -8.53 -7.28 -18.28
CA ALA A 180 -7.96 -6.39 -17.27
C ALA A 180 -7.49 -7.16 -16.03
N ALA A 181 -8.24 -8.19 -15.61
CA ALA A 181 -7.93 -9.02 -14.44
C ALA A 181 -6.63 -9.80 -14.63
N GLU A 182 -6.41 -10.42 -15.79
CA GLU A 182 -5.21 -11.21 -16.06
C GLU A 182 -3.94 -10.34 -16.03
N LEU A 183 -3.97 -9.17 -16.70
CA LEU A 183 -2.83 -8.24 -16.70
C LEU A 183 -2.59 -7.62 -15.32
N ALA A 184 -3.64 -7.19 -14.63
CA ALA A 184 -3.53 -6.63 -13.28
C ALA A 184 -3.02 -7.69 -12.28
N MET A 185 -3.45 -8.95 -12.42
CA MET A 185 -2.97 -10.06 -11.60
C MET A 185 -1.50 -10.38 -11.90
N LYS A 186 -1.07 -10.38 -13.17
CA LYS A 186 0.34 -10.57 -13.53
C LYS A 186 1.24 -9.49 -12.91
N ALA A 187 0.81 -8.22 -12.96
CA ALA A 187 1.49 -7.12 -12.27
C ALA A 187 1.48 -7.32 -10.74
N ALA A 188 0.30 -7.54 -10.17
CA ALA A 188 0.10 -7.68 -8.73
C ALA A 188 0.89 -8.86 -8.14
N THR A 189 1.03 -9.98 -8.86
CA THR A 189 1.74 -11.17 -8.36
C THR A 189 3.25 -11.08 -8.54
N GLY A 190 3.72 -10.28 -9.50
CA GLY A 190 5.14 -10.03 -9.76
C GLY A 190 5.81 -9.09 -8.75
N ALA A 191 5.04 -8.31 -7.99
CA ALA A 191 5.58 -7.32 -7.06
C ALA A 191 6.18 -7.93 -5.77
N GLU A 192 7.21 -7.28 -5.24
CA GLU A 192 7.95 -7.70 -4.04
C GLU A 192 7.13 -7.47 -2.74
N VAL A 193 7.24 -8.38 -1.76
CA VAL A 193 6.38 -8.42 -0.56
C VAL A 193 6.99 -7.75 0.67
N GLY A 194 8.31 -7.60 0.71
CA GLY A 194 9.10 -7.06 1.80
C GLY A 194 8.60 -5.68 2.24
N GLY A 195 8.35 -5.56 3.54
CA GLY A 195 7.84 -4.31 4.13
C GLY A 195 6.39 -3.95 3.75
N ARG A 196 5.67 -4.82 3.02
CA ARG A 196 4.31 -4.54 2.54
C ARG A 196 3.27 -5.46 3.17
N THR A 197 2.89 -5.13 4.40
CA THR A 197 2.06 -6.00 5.25
C THR A 197 0.67 -6.31 4.66
N LEU A 198 -0.09 -5.31 4.22
CA LEU A 198 -1.45 -5.54 3.69
C LEU A 198 -1.40 -6.18 2.31
N TYR A 199 -0.45 -5.78 1.47
CA TYR A 199 -0.21 -6.43 0.19
C TYR A 199 0.15 -7.91 0.38
N ALA A 200 1.12 -8.23 1.24
CA ALA A 200 1.54 -9.60 1.50
C ALA A 200 0.39 -10.46 2.03
N ALA A 201 -0.44 -9.90 2.93
CA ALA A 201 -1.60 -10.59 3.46
C ALA A 201 -2.65 -10.89 2.37
N ASN A 202 -2.92 -9.94 1.46
CA ASN A 202 -3.83 -10.17 0.34
C ASN A 202 -3.25 -11.11 -0.73
N ARG A 203 -1.93 -11.05 -0.98
CA ARG A 203 -1.23 -11.94 -1.92
C ARG A 203 -1.28 -13.40 -1.50
N ALA A 204 -1.37 -13.68 -0.20
CA ALA A 204 -1.45 -15.03 0.34
C ALA A 204 -2.84 -15.68 0.20
N LEU A 205 -3.86 -14.92 -0.25
CA LEU A 205 -5.21 -15.44 -0.44
C LEU A 205 -5.33 -16.25 -1.74
N GLU A 206 -6.30 -17.16 -1.78
CA GLU A 206 -6.69 -17.82 -3.02
C GLU A 206 -7.31 -16.82 -4.00
N TRP A 207 -7.04 -17.01 -5.29
CA TRP A 207 -7.58 -16.14 -6.33
C TRP A 207 -9.05 -16.48 -6.64
N PRO A 208 -9.93 -15.48 -6.74
CA PRO A 208 -11.30 -15.70 -7.19
C PRO A 208 -11.36 -16.30 -8.60
N GLN A 209 -12.31 -17.22 -8.80
CA GLN A 209 -12.58 -17.81 -10.11
C GLN A 209 -13.44 -16.88 -11.00
N ASP A 210 -14.29 -16.08 -10.37
CA ASP A 210 -15.12 -15.06 -11.01
C ASP A 210 -14.25 -13.92 -11.59
N PRO A 211 -14.37 -13.58 -12.89
CA PRO A 211 -13.51 -12.56 -13.53
C PRO A 211 -13.60 -11.18 -12.89
N VAL A 212 -14.82 -10.75 -12.52
CA VAL A 212 -15.04 -9.44 -11.89
C VAL A 212 -14.46 -9.40 -10.47
N ALA A 213 -14.66 -10.46 -9.68
CA ALA A 213 -14.05 -10.59 -8.37
C ALA A 213 -12.52 -10.65 -8.44
N ARG A 214 -11.97 -11.34 -9.45
CA ARG A 214 -10.53 -11.43 -9.71
C ARG A 214 -9.93 -10.07 -10.06
N LEU A 215 -10.60 -9.29 -10.92
CA LEU A 215 -10.22 -7.91 -11.20
C LEU A 215 -10.19 -7.06 -9.91
N TRP A 216 -11.23 -7.16 -9.10
CA TRP A 216 -11.28 -6.45 -7.83
C TRP A 216 -10.17 -6.88 -6.85
N GLN A 217 -9.86 -8.17 -6.78
CA GLN A 217 -8.76 -8.67 -5.94
C GLN A 217 -7.40 -8.18 -6.46
N ALA A 218 -7.17 -8.19 -7.78
CA ALA A 218 -5.93 -7.68 -8.38
C ALA A 218 -5.72 -6.18 -8.10
N THR A 219 -6.76 -5.36 -8.29
CA THR A 219 -6.71 -3.93 -7.97
C THR A 219 -6.52 -3.68 -6.46
N THR A 220 -7.09 -4.54 -5.61
CA THR A 220 -6.85 -4.53 -4.15
C THR A 220 -5.38 -4.78 -3.82
N LEU A 221 -4.73 -5.76 -4.45
CA LEU A 221 -3.30 -6.02 -4.24
C LEU A 221 -2.44 -4.81 -4.67
N LEU A 222 -2.67 -4.26 -5.87
CA LEU A 222 -1.91 -3.11 -6.37
C LEU A 222 -2.09 -1.87 -5.47
N ARG A 223 -3.33 -1.65 -5.01
CA ARG A 223 -3.66 -0.62 -4.02
C ARG A 223 -2.89 -0.81 -2.72
N GLU A 224 -2.93 -2.01 -2.15
CA GLU A 224 -2.29 -2.25 -0.85
C GLU A 224 -0.76 -2.24 -0.99
N HIS A 225 -0.23 -2.68 -2.14
CA HIS A 225 1.19 -2.56 -2.45
C HIS A 225 1.62 -1.10 -2.41
N ARG A 226 0.95 -0.22 -3.16
CA ARG A 226 1.22 1.23 -3.14
C ARG A 226 1.01 1.84 -1.74
N GLY A 227 -0.07 1.46 -1.06
CA GLY A 227 -0.43 1.95 0.27
C GLY A 227 0.61 1.63 1.33
N ASP A 228 1.11 0.39 1.37
CA ASP A 228 2.18 0.00 2.30
C ASP A 228 3.49 0.75 2.00
N GLY A 229 3.80 0.95 0.70
CA GLY A 229 4.95 1.78 0.29
C GLY A 229 4.81 3.23 0.77
N HIS A 230 3.61 3.80 0.69
CA HIS A 230 3.32 5.13 1.21
C HIS A 230 3.51 5.23 2.73
N VAL A 231 3.08 4.21 3.48
CA VAL A 231 3.34 4.14 4.93
C VAL A 231 4.85 4.09 5.21
N ALA A 232 5.61 3.29 4.45
CA ALA A 232 7.06 3.24 4.59
C ALA A 232 7.71 4.63 4.38
N VAL A 233 7.30 5.37 3.34
CA VAL A 233 7.79 6.74 3.08
C VAL A 233 7.42 7.70 4.22
N LEU A 234 6.17 7.64 4.70
CA LEU A 234 5.75 8.48 5.83
C LEU A 234 6.60 8.22 7.08
N THR A 235 6.81 6.95 7.41
CA THR A 235 7.61 6.57 8.59
C THR A 235 9.08 6.96 8.45
N SER A 236 9.69 6.80 7.27
CA SER A 236 11.10 7.18 7.05
C SER A 236 11.33 8.69 7.10
N LEU A 237 10.33 9.48 6.71
CA LEU A 237 10.36 10.95 6.80
C LEU A 237 9.92 11.49 8.16
N GLY A 238 9.62 10.62 9.14
CA GLY A 238 9.19 11.04 10.47
C GLY A 238 7.83 11.75 10.48
N VAL A 239 6.96 11.46 9.52
CA VAL A 239 5.59 11.94 9.47
C VAL A 239 4.69 10.88 10.10
N SER A 240 4.14 11.19 11.27
CA SER A 240 3.21 10.29 11.93
C SER A 240 1.91 10.14 11.12
N GLY A 241 1.19 9.04 11.33
CA GLY A 241 -0.10 8.82 10.65
C GLY A 241 -1.16 9.86 11.01
N ARG A 242 -1.01 10.55 12.15
CA ARG A 242 -1.89 11.66 12.50
C ARG A 242 -1.47 12.96 11.80
N GLU A 243 -0.18 13.20 11.62
CA GLU A 243 0.31 14.37 10.91
C GLU A 243 0.08 14.28 9.40
N CYS A 244 0.11 13.07 8.83
CA CYS A 244 -0.12 12.89 7.39
C CYS A 244 -1.54 13.34 6.98
N ASN A 245 -2.54 13.11 7.85
CA ASN A 245 -3.90 13.60 7.67
C ASN A 245 -3.96 15.14 7.62
N VAL A 246 -3.23 15.81 8.52
CA VAL A 246 -3.16 17.29 8.57
C VAL A 246 -2.43 17.83 7.35
N LEU A 247 -1.28 17.24 6.98
CA LEU A 247 -0.54 17.59 5.76
C LEU A 247 -1.39 17.43 4.50
N HIS A 248 -2.19 16.36 4.41
CA HIS A 248 -3.05 16.11 3.26
C HIS A 248 -4.20 17.13 3.16
N ALA A 249 -4.77 17.53 4.30
CA ALA A 249 -5.79 18.60 4.35
C ALA A 249 -5.19 19.98 4.01
N ALA A 250 -4.01 20.31 4.56
CA ALA A 250 -3.31 21.57 4.28
C ALA A 250 -2.83 21.69 2.82
N ALA A 251 -2.65 20.57 2.13
CA ALA A 251 -2.41 20.50 0.68
C ALA A 251 -3.67 20.72 -0.16
N GLU A 252 -4.80 21.08 0.46
CA GLU A 252 -6.12 21.28 -0.16
C GLU A 252 -6.62 20.08 -0.98
N ARG A 253 -6.14 18.88 -0.65
CA ARG A 253 -6.55 17.65 -1.35
C ARG A 253 -7.84 17.07 -0.79
N VAL A 254 -8.17 17.40 0.46
CA VAL A 254 -9.38 16.94 1.16
C VAL A 254 -9.82 18.00 2.16
N PRO A 255 -11.12 18.21 2.38
CA PRO A 255 -11.60 19.12 3.41
C PRO A 255 -11.17 18.66 4.82
N GLU A 256 -10.64 19.59 5.63
CA GLU A 256 -10.25 19.35 7.03
C GLU A 256 -11.37 18.64 7.83
N GLU A 257 -12.59 19.18 7.77
CA GLU A 257 -13.74 18.65 8.51
C GLU A 257 -14.10 17.20 8.12
N MET A 258 -13.85 16.81 6.86
CA MET A 258 -14.02 15.43 6.43
C MET A 258 -13.03 14.50 7.13
N ILE A 259 -11.77 14.92 7.23
CA ILE A 259 -10.72 14.15 7.89
C ILE A 259 -10.97 14.09 9.39
N LYS A 260 -11.26 15.22 10.04
CA LYS A 260 -11.54 15.26 11.48
C LYS A 260 -12.63 14.28 11.86
N ARG A 261 -13.75 14.29 11.14
CA ARG A 261 -14.87 13.37 11.34
C ARG A 261 -14.52 11.90 11.06
N SER A 262 -13.80 11.63 9.96
CA SER A 262 -13.52 10.25 9.52
C SER A 262 -12.31 9.61 10.21
N ARG A 263 -11.53 10.38 10.96
CA ARG A 263 -10.32 9.92 11.67
C ARG A 263 -10.35 10.25 13.16
N ASP A 264 -11.50 10.66 13.71
CA ASP A 264 -11.67 11.03 15.11
C ASP A 264 -10.62 12.03 15.60
N TYR A 265 -10.62 13.22 15.02
CA TYR A 265 -9.94 14.36 15.65
C TYR A 265 -10.98 15.20 16.39
N ASP A 266 -10.66 15.58 17.61
CA ASP A 266 -11.16 16.83 18.16
C ASP A 266 -10.25 18.02 17.75
N ASP A 267 -10.70 19.24 18.05
CA ASP A 267 -9.98 20.47 17.67
C ASP A 267 -8.61 20.57 18.36
N ALA A 268 -8.48 20.09 19.59
CA ALA A 268 -7.23 20.16 20.35
C ALA A 268 -6.18 19.20 19.76
N GLN A 269 -6.59 17.98 19.38
CA GLN A 269 -5.75 17.02 18.70
C GLN A 269 -5.33 17.52 17.31
N TRP A 270 -6.26 18.13 16.57
CA TRP A 270 -5.94 18.70 15.26
C TRP A 270 -4.89 19.81 15.39
N GLU A 271 -5.09 20.75 16.32
CA GLU A 271 -4.15 21.84 16.56
C GLU A 271 -2.80 21.35 17.09
N LEU A 272 -2.78 20.31 17.92
CA LEU A 272 -1.53 19.68 18.37
C LEU A 272 -0.65 19.23 17.19
N HIS A 273 -1.24 18.58 16.19
CA HIS A 273 -0.52 18.09 15.02
C HIS A 273 -0.19 19.22 14.03
N ARG A 274 -1.06 20.23 13.88
CA ARG A 274 -0.76 21.46 13.14
C ARG A 274 0.46 22.18 13.73
N GLU A 275 0.50 22.34 15.05
CA GLU A 275 1.59 22.99 15.76
C GLU A 275 2.91 22.21 15.61
N ALA A 276 2.87 20.87 15.67
CA ALA A 276 4.04 20.03 15.43
C ALA A 276 4.60 20.20 14.00
N LEU A 277 3.73 20.34 13.00
CA LEU A 277 4.13 20.64 11.62
C LEU A 277 4.66 22.07 11.46
N ARG A 278 4.05 23.06 12.13
CA ARG A 278 4.48 24.46 12.14
C ARG A 278 5.85 24.63 12.79
N LYS A 279 6.12 23.95 13.91
CA LYS A 279 7.44 23.93 14.57
C LYS A 279 8.55 23.39 13.67
N ARG A 280 8.22 22.51 12.73
CA ARG A 280 9.14 22.00 11.69
C ARG A 280 9.21 22.90 10.46
N GLY A 281 8.48 24.01 10.45
CA GLY A 281 8.43 24.94 9.32
C GLY A 281 7.67 24.41 8.10
N LEU A 282 6.86 23.35 8.26
CA LEU A 282 6.09 22.74 7.16
C LEU A 282 4.75 23.43 6.94
N LEU A 283 4.20 24.06 7.98
CA LEU A 283 3.01 24.92 7.92
C LEU A 283 3.37 26.33 8.40
N ASP A 284 2.68 27.32 7.85
CA ASP A 284 2.74 28.70 8.33
C ASP A 284 1.77 28.95 9.51
N THR A 285 1.63 30.21 9.94
CA THR A 285 0.72 30.59 11.03
C THR A 285 -0.76 30.49 10.67
N ALA A 286 -1.12 30.45 9.39
CA ALA A 286 -2.49 30.23 8.93
C ALA A 286 -2.82 28.73 8.83
N GLY A 287 -1.81 27.85 8.88
CA GLY A 287 -1.96 26.41 8.68
C GLY A 287 -1.86 25.99 7.21
N VAL A 288 -1.33 26.86 6.35
CA VAL A 288 -1.07 26.59 4.94
C VAL A 288 0.34 26.00 4.79
N LEU A 289 0.54 25.14 3.80
CA LEU A 289 1.88 24.62 3.49
C LEU A 289 2.85 25.77 3.18
N THR A 290 4.01 25.74 3.83
CA THR A 290 5.17 26.56 3.44
C THR A 290 5.81 25.99 2.17
N GLU A 291 6.88 26.62 1.68
CA GLU A 291 7.66 26.04 0.59
C GLU A 291 8.26 24.68 0.99
N ALA A 292 8.90 24.60 2.16
CA ALA A 292 9.41 23.33 2.69
C ALA A 292 8.30 22.28 2.87
N GLY A 293 7.09 22.70 3.26
CA GLY A 293 5.91 21.83 3.34
C GLY A 293 5.50 21.27 1.98
N ARG A 294 5.49 22.11 0.93
CA ARG A 294 5.21 21.70 -0.44
C ARG A 294 6.29 20.75 -0.98
N GLU A 295 7.56 21.08 -0.78
CA GLU A 295 8.69 20.24 -1.19
C GLU A 295 8.64 18.86 -0.53
N LEU A 296 8.43 18.79 0.79
CA LEU A 296 8.26 17.53 1.51
C LEU A 296 7.08 16.72 0.96
N LYS A 297 5.95 17.40 0.74
CA LYS A 297 4.74 16.76 0.24
C LYS A 297 4.94 16.20 -1.18
N GLN A 298 5.63 16.93 -2.04
CA GLN A 298 5.95 16.49 -3.40
C GLN A 298 6.92 15.30 -3.37
N HIS A 299 8.02 15.42 -2.61
CA HIS A 299 9.00 14.35 -2.44
C HIS A 299 8.36 13.05 -1.93
N LEU A 300 7.42 13.14 -0.99
CA LEU A 300 6.69 11.99 -0.47
C LEU A 300 5.83 11.31 -1.55
N GLU A 301 5.13 12.08 -2.39
CA GLU A 301 4.34 11.53 -3.49
C GLU A 301 5.23 10.91 -4.57
N ASP A 302 6.30 11.59 -4.98
CA ASP A 302 7.26 11.11 -5.98
C ASP A 302 7.92 9.80 -5.52
N THR A 303 8.32 9.73 -4.25
CA THR A 303 8.92 8.53 -3.66
C THR A 303 7.88 7.40 -3.56
N THR A 304 6.62 7.72 -3.22
CA THR A 304 5.53 6.73 -3.21
C THR A 304 5.34 6.12 -4.61
N ASP A 305 5.34 6.96 -5.64
CA ASP A 305 5.13 6.53 -7.02
C ASP A 305 6.34 5.72 -7.53
N ALA A 306 7.56 6.15 -7.21
CA ALA A 306 8.78 5.38 -7.50
C ALA A 306 8.79 4.01 -6.82
N LEU A 307 8.33 3.91 -5.57
CA LEU A 307 8.21 2.63 -4.86
C LEU A 307 7.06 1.76 -5.37
N ALA A 308 6.08 2.33 -6.05
CA ALA A 308 4.95 1.58 -6.62
C ALA A 308 5.26 1.05 -8.03
N LEU A 309 6.08 1.76 -8.81
CA LEU A 309 6.42 1.44 -10.20
C LEU A 309 6.91 0.00 -10.42
N PRO A 310 7.74 -0.62 -9.55
CA PRO A 310 8.21 -2.00 -9.75
C PRO A 310 7.10 -3.05 -9.84
N ALA A 311 5.86 -2.76 -9.41
CA ALA A 311 4.73 -3.65 -9.60
C ALA A 311 4.44 -3.94 -11.09
N LEU A 312 4.87 -3.06 -12.00
CA LEU A 312 4.72 -3.24 -13.44
C LEU A 312 5.89 -3.99 -14.09
N ALA A 313 6.94 -4.35 -13.36
CA ALA A 313 8.14 -4.97 -13.93
C ALA A 313 7.87 -6.34 -14.58
N ALA A 314 6.79 -7.02 -14.19
CA ALA A 314 6.38 -8.28 -14.80
C ALA A 314 5.68 -8.12 -16.15
N LEU A 315 5.27 -6.90 -16.51
CA LEU A 315 4.61 -6.58 -17.78
C LEU A 315 5.60 -5.95 -18.76
N ASP A 316 5.59 -6.37 -20.01
CA ASP A 316 6.24 -5.62 -21.09
C ASP A 316 5.45 -4.34 -21.44
N ASP A 317 6.00 -3.45 -22.27
CA ASP A 317 5.36 -2.16 -22.56
C ASP A 317 4.03 -2.32 -23.30
N SER A 318 3.89 -3.34 -24.15
CA SER A 318 2.62 -3.62 -24.84
C SER A 318 1.55 -4.12 -23.87
N GLU A 319 1.93 -4.91 -22.87
CA GLU A 319 1.04 -5.38 -21.81
C GLU A 319 0.64 -4.23 -20.86
N VAL A 320 1.52 -3.27 -20.61
CA VAL A 320 1.16 -2.07 -19.83
C VAL A 320 0.19 -1.18 -20.59
N GLU A 321 0.42 -0.95 -21.90
CA GLU A 321 -0.54 -0.23 -22.74
C GLU A 321 -1.91 -0.91 -22.75
N GLU A 322 -1.94 -2.23 -22.92
CA GLU A 322 -3.18 -3.01 -22.90
C GLU A 322 -3.88 -2.96 -21.53
N LEU A 323 -3.13 -2.97 -20.43
CA LEU A 323 -3.67 -2.80 -19.08
C LEU A 323 -4.35 -1.43 -18.93
N PHE A 324 -3.73 -0.37 -19.40
CA PHE A 324 -4.33 0.98 -19.37
C PHE A 324 -5.58 1.05 -20.25
N ARG A 325 -5.50 0.50 -21.47
CA ARG A 325 -6.59 0.50 -22.45
C ARG A 325 -7.83 -0.24 -21.94
N THR A 326 -7.64 -1.32 -21.20
CA THR A 326 -8.74 -2.15 -20.66
C THR A 326 -9.26 -1.63 -19.32
N LEU A 327 -8.39 -1.14 -18.44
CA LEU A 327 -8.79 -0.67 -17.10
C LEU A 327 -9.45 0.71 -17.11
N THR A 328 -9.08 1.60 -18.04
CA THR A 328 -9.59 2.97 -18.10
C THR A 328 -11.12 3.01 -18.33
N PRO A 329 -11.70 2.30 -19.32
CA PRO A 329 -13.15 2.25 -19.51
C PRO A 329 -13.92 1.70 -18.29
N ILE A 330 -13.38 0.67 -17.64
CA ILE A 330 -13.94 0.11 -16.39
C ILE A 330 -13.96 1.18 -15.30
N THR A 331 -12.86 1.90 -15.13
CA THR A 331 -12.75 3.00 -14.16
C THR A 331 -13.78 4.09 -14.43
N ARG A 332 -13.97 4.49 -15.71
CA ARG A 332 -14.99 5.47 -16.11
C ARG A 332 -16.39 5.02 -15.70
N LYS A 333 -16.75 3.75 -15.93
CA LYS A 333 -18.04 3.17 -15.50
C LYS A 333 -18.24 3.28 -13.99
N VAL A 334 -17.23 2.89 -13.21
CA VAL A 334 -17.29 2.97 -11.74
C VAL A 334 -17.41 4.42 -11.24
N VAL A 335 -16.67 5.35 -11.84
CA VAL A 335 -16.77 6.78 -11.52
C VAL A 335 -18.14 7.35 -11.88
N ALA A 336 -18.69 6.98 -13.04
CA ALA A 336 -19.99 7.44 -13.52
C ALA A 336 -21.16 6.91 -12.68
N ALA A 337 -21.00 5.74 -12.03
CA ALA A 337 -22.00 5.20 -11.10
C ALA A 337 -22.19 6.07 -9.84
N GLY A 338 -21.22 6.93 -9.51
CA GLY A 338 -21.38 7.99 -8.52
C GLY A 338 -21.27 7.58 -7.04
N ASP A 339 -21.00 6.31 -6.74
CA ASP A 339 -20.88 5.84 -5.35
C ASP A 339 -19.62 6.38 -4.65
N ILE A 340 -18.53 6.58 -5.39
CA ILE A 340 -17.26 7.06 -4.85
C ILE A 340 -17.29 8.60 -4.83
N PRO A 341 -17.22 9.25 -3.65
CA PRO A 341 -17.24 10.70 -3.55
C PRO A 341 -16.15 11.35 -4.39
N ALA A 342 -16.40 12.57 -4.90
CA ALA A 342 -15.40 13.32 -5.65
C ALA A 342 -14.17 13.67 -4.78
N ALA A 343 -14.42 14.07 -3.53
CA ALA A 343 -13.38 14.29 -2.53
C ALA A 343 -13.23 13.06 -1.64
N THR A 344 -12.05 12.44 -1.64
CA THR A 344 -11.73 11.29 -0.80
C THR A 344 -10.34 11.45 -0.20
N PRO A 345 -10.07 10.85 0.98
CA PRO A 345 -8.72 10.83 1.56
C PRO A 345 -7.74 9.91 0.81
N MET A 346 -8.15 9.31 -0.32
CA MET A 346 -7.33 8.35 -1.08
C MET A 346 -6.38 9.06 -2.04
N GLY A 347 -6.48 10.39 -2.22
CA GLY A 347 -5.59 11.15 -3.09
C GLY A 347 -5.79 10.90 -4.58
N LEU A 348 -7.01 10.49 -4.97
CA LEU A 348 -7.41 10.23 -6.34
C LEU A 348 -7.39 11.50 -7.21
N SER A 349 -6.79 11.41 -8.39
CA SER A 349 -7.05 12.33 -9.50
C SER A 349 -7.99 11.64 -10.51
N ARG A 350 -8.97 12.37 -11.02
CA ARG A 350 -9.85 11.89 -12.11
C ARG A 350 -9.59 12.62 -13.43
N ALA A 351 -8.53 13.43 -13.48
CA ALA A 351 -8.26 14.35 -14.60
C ALA A 351 -7.71 13.65 -15.85
N ASP A 352 -7.08 12.48 -15.69
CA ASP A 352 -6.43 11.72 -16.76
C ASP A 352 -7.27 10.50 -17.20
N LEU A 353 -8.58 10.51 -16.93
CA LEU A 353 -9.42 9.37 -17.29
C LEU A 353 -9.90 9.41 -18.75
N ASP A 354 -9.75 10.51 -19.49
CA ASP A 354 -10.14 10.58 -20.91
C ASP A 354 -9.10 9.96 -21.86
N ASP A 355 -7.89 9.71 -21.36
CA ASP A 355 -6.79 9.05 -22.04
C ASP A 355 -6.65 7.61 -21.55
N ASP A 356 -6.60 6.64 -22.45
CA ASP A 356 -6.48 5.22 -22.14
C ASP A 356 -5.10 4.62 -22.48
N SER A 357 -4.12 5.45 -22.88
CA SER A 357 -2.75 5.01 -23.15
C SER A 357 -1.81 5.17 -21.96
N ALA A 358 -0.85 4.27 -21.81
CA ALA A 358 0.25 4.38 -20.86
C ALA A 358 1.37 5.35 -21.31
N HIS A 359 1.37 5.77 -22.57
CA HIS A 359 2.43 6.58 -23.22
C HIS A 359 3.81 5.91 -23.22
N LEU A 360 3.85 4.62 -23.52
CA LEU A 360 5.07 3.81 -23.65
C LEU A 360 5.36 3.38 -25.09
N GLY A 361 4.52 3.80 -26.05
CA GLY A 361 4.61 3.48 -27.48
C GLY A 361 5.50 4.38 -28.31
#